data_AF-A0A9Q0VGV3-F1
#
_entry.id   AF-A0A9Q0VGV3-F1
#
_cell.length_a   1.000
_cell.length_b   1.000
_cell.length_c   1.000
_cell.angle_alpha   90.00
_cell.angle_beta   90.00
_cell.angle_gamma   90.00
#
_symmetry.space_group_name_H-M   'P 1'
#
loop_
_entity.id
_entity.type
_entity.pdbx_description
1 polymer ?
#
loop_
_entity_poly.entity_id
_entity_poly.type
_entity_poly.pdbx_seq_one_letter_code
_entity_poly.pdbx_strand_id
1 'polypeptide(L)'
;MAIKIDGHLVIHVKHLQWKFRGNESINLHKLRVEVYWDVHDWLFSPGLRHALFIFKPIMPCTSLSSLSTSSSPSPLSSSTPLSSQTGTGSDSLERPDAGGGSFDFCLSLYAWKVE
;
A
#
# COMPACT_ATOMS: atom_id res chain seq x y z
N MET A 1 -29.19 5.99 -0.14
CA MET A 1 -29.17 5.38 1.22
C MET A 1 -30.27 6.03 2.05
N ALA A 2 -30.81 5.38 3.08
CA ALA A 2 -31.97 5.89 3.81
C ALA A 2 -31.87 5.58 5.30
N ILE A 3 -32.27 6.54 6.14
CA ILE A 3 -32.47 6.30 7.57
C ILE A 3 -33.98 6.10 7.78
N LYS A 4 -34.33 4.94 8.33
CA LYS A 4 -35.70 4.60 8.71
C LYS A 4 -35.77 4.50 10.23
N ILE A 5 -36.84 5.04 10.80
CA ILE A 5 -37.19 4.89 12.22
C ILE A 5 -38.55 4.21 12.22
N ASP A 6 -38.67 3.11 12.95
CA ASP A 6 -39.90 2.28 13.02
C ASP A 6 -40.45 1.87 11.64
N GLY A 7 -39.56 1.59 10.69
CA GLY A 7 -39.92 1.20 9.32
C GLY A 7 -40.30 2.37 8.40
N HIS A 8 -40.51 3.57 8.94
CA HIS A 8 -40.82 4.78 8.18
C HIS A 8 -39.57 5.48 7.69
N LEU A 9 -39.55 5.90 6.42
CA LEU A 9 -38.44 6.66 5.84
C LEU A 9 -38.40 8.08 6.40
N VAL A 10 -37.37 8.40 7.19
CA VAL A 10 -37.20 9.73 7.80
C VAL A 10 -36.21 10.59 7.03
N ILE A 11 -35.11 9.99 6.57
CA ILE A 11 -34.07 10.71 5.81
C ILE A 11 -33.72 9.93 4.56
N HIS A 12 -33.79 10.60 3.41
CA HIS A 12 -33.26 10.09 2.16
C HIS A 12 -31.88 10.74 1.91
N VAL A 13 -30.82 9.95 2.08
CA VAL A 13 -29.45 10.42 1.86
C VAL A 13 -29.17 10.43 0.36
N LYS A 14 -29.18 11.63 -0.23
CA LYS A 14 -28.95 11.85 -1.67
C LYS A 14 -27.48 11.71 -2.06
N HIS A 15 -26.57 12.21 -1.24
CA HIS A 15 -25.11 12.14 -1.46
C HIS A 15 -24.40 11.88 -0.14
N LEU A 16 -23.92 10.65 0.05
CA LEU A 16 -23.05 10.32 1.17
C LEU A 16 -21.59 10.52 0.70
N GLN A 17 -20.87 11.48 1.27
CA GLN A 17 -19.47 11.77 0.92
C GLN A 17 -18.48 10.75 1.52
N TRP A 18 -18.97 9.65 2.08
CA TRP A 18 -18.11 8.63 2.67
C TRP A 18 -17.45 7.78 1.58
N LYS A 19 -16.13 7.69 1.69
CA LYS A 19 -15.31 6.77 0.89
C LYS A 19 -15.26 5.42 1.60
N PHE A 20 -16.14 4.49 1.20
CA PHE A 20 -16.10 3.11 1.69
C PHE A 20 -14.88 2.32 1.21
N ARG A 21 -14.18 2.85 0.20
CA ARG A 21 -12.88 2.38 -0.27
C ARG A 21 -11.98 3.59 -0.42
N GLY A 22 -10.75 3.48 0.05
CA GLY A 22 -9.82 4.60 -0.05
C GLY A 22 -8.50 4.35 0.64
N ASN A 23 -7.70 5.41 0.65
CA ASN A 23 -6.43 5.44 1.33
C ASN A 23 -6.13 6.85 1.86
N GLU A 24 -5.33 6.93 2.91
CA GLU A 24 -4.90 8.17 3.54
C GLU A 24 -3.51 7.99 4.13
N SER A 25 -2.71 9.04 4.09
CA SER A 25 -1.39 9.05 4.71
C SER A 25 -1.46 9.83 6.02
N ILE A 26 -1.25 9.14 7.14
CA ILE A 26 -1.30 9.71 8.48
C ILE A 26 0.14 9.92 8.97
N ASN A 27 0.44 11.10 9.50
CA ASN A 27 1.73 11.37 10.14
C ASN A 27 1.62 11.11 11.65
N LEU A 28 2.38 10.12 12.15
CA LEU A 28 2.48 9.76 13.56
C LEU A 28 3.87 10.16 14.07
N HIS A 29 3.98 11.35 14.67
CA HIS A 29 5.25 11.92 15.12
C HIS A 29 6.31 11.95 14.00
N LYS A 30 7.27 11.01 14.05
CA LYS A 30 8.40 10.86 13.10
C LYS A 30 8.21 9.66 12.16
N LEU A 31 7.00 9.15 12.01
CA LEU A 31 6.69 8.04 11.12
C LEU A 31 5.46 8.40 10.30
N ARG A 32 5.51 8.19 8.99
CA ARG A 32 4.33 8.30 8.14
C ARG A 32 3.76 6.91 7.93
N VAL A 33 2.45 6.76 7.97
CA VAL A 33 1.77 5.49 7.70
C VAL A 33 0.72 5.71 6.62
N GLU A 34 0.84 4.97 5.52
CA GLU A 34 -0.23 4.82 4.55
C GLU A 34 -1.25 3.83 5.09
N VAL A 35 -2.50 4.25 5.16
CA VAL A 35 -3.64 3.42 5.54
C VAL A 35 -4.51 3.23 4.30
N TYR A 36 -4.84 1.99 3.99
CA TYR A 36 -5.80 1.62 2.96
C TYR A 36 -6.99 0.94 3.63
N TRP A 37 -8.19 1.15 3.08
CA TRP A 37 -9.38 0.49 3.58
C TRP A 37 -10.31 0.08 2.46
N ASP A 38 -10.92 -1.08 2.64
CA ASP A 38 -12.13 -1.51 1.94
C ASP A 38 -13.13 -2.01 2.98
N VAL A 39 -14.19 -1.24 3.18
CA VAL A 39 -15.29 -1.57 4.10
C VAL A 39 -16.61 -1.73 3.38
N HIS A 40 -16.62 -1.69 2.06
CA HIS A 40 -17.85 -1.65 1.28
C HIS A 40 -18.61 -2.97 1.39
N ASP A 41 -17.94 -4.09 1.18
CA ASP A 41 -18.60 -5.39 1.16
C ASP A 41 -19.04 -5.80 2.57
N TRP A 42 -18.34 -5.34 3.60
CA TRP A 42 -18.76 -5.48 5.00
C TRP A 42 -20.13 -4.83 5.28
N LEU A 43 -20.42 -3.67 4.68
CA LEU A 43 -21.61 -2.88 4.96
C LEU A 43 -22.79 -3.19 4.03
N PHE A 44 -22.52 -3.51 2.77
CA PHE A 44 -23.56 -3.54 1.72
C PHE A 44 -23.81 -4.91 1.12
N SER A 45 -22.93 -5.88 1.34
CA SER A 45 -23.14 -7.23 0.80
C SER A 45 -23.85 -8.14 1.82
N PRO A 46 -24.81 -8.96 1.38
CA PRO A 46 -25.44 -9.94 2.25
C PRO A 46 -24.43 -11.03 2.67
N GLY A 47 -24.59 -11.54 3.90
CA GLY A 47 -23.78 -12.62 4.45
C GLY A 47 -22.55 -12.17 5.25
N LEU A 48 -21.71 -13.13 5.61
CA LEU A 48 -20.48 -12.89 6.38
C LEU A 48 -19.40 -12.33 5.44
N ARG A 49 -19.28 -11.01 5.42
CA ARG A 49 -18.20 -10.28 4.75
C ARG A 49 -17.34 -9.55 5.78
N HIS A 50 -16.17 -9.10 5.34
CA HIS A 50 -15.23 -8.39 6.20
C HIS A 50 -14.89 -7.01 5.68
N ALA A 51 -14.51 -6.14 6.60
CA ALA A 51 -13.76 -4.96 6.31
C ALA A 51 -12.26 -5.29 6.37
N LEU A 52 -11.49 -4.69 5.46
CA LEU A 52 -10.04 -4.82 5.40
C LEU A 52 -9.41 -3.44 5.61
N PHE A 53 -8.42 -3.39 6.49
CA PHE A 53 -7.53 -2.24 6.67
C PHE A 53 -6.09 -2.69 6.50
N ILE A 54 -5.30 -1.94 5.72
CA ILE A 54 -3.88 -2.21 5.53
C ILE A 54 -3.10 -0.99 6.02
N PHE A 55 -2.15 -1.21 6.92
CA PHE A 55 -1.25 -0.19 7.43
C PHE A 55 0.15 -0.45 6.89
N LYS A 56 0.67 0.52 6.14
CA LYS A 56 1.99 0.47 5.52
C LYS A 56 2.84 1.63 6.05
N PRO A 57 3.75 1.35 6.99
CA PRO A 57 4.69 2.36 7.47
C PRO A 57 5.64 2.82 6.36
N ILE A 58 5.92 4.11 6.31
CA ILE A 58 6.90 4.77 5.43
C ILE A 58 7.96 5.38 6.34
N MET A 59 9.22 5.02 6.13
CA MET A 59 10.33 5.64 6.84
C MET A 59 10.54 7.05 6.27
N PRO A 60 10.45 8.11 7.09
CA PRO A 60 10.98 9.38 6.66
C PRO A 60 12.50 9.26 6.55
N CYS A 61 13.02 9.73 5.43
CA CYS A 61 14.43 9.84 5.14
C CYS A 61 15.12 10.75 6.17
N THR A 62 15.49 10.19 7.30
CA THR A 62 16.37 10.82 8.27
C THR A 62 17.56 9.89 8.46
N SER A 63 18.60 10.18 7.67
CA SER A 63 19.98 9.68 7.76
C SER A 63 20.16 8.15 7.76
N LEU A 64 20.12 7.55 6.56
CA LEU A 64 20.90 6.34 6.28
C LEU A 64 22.16 6.75 5.49
N SER A 65 22.93 7.66 6.09
CA SER A 65 24.26 7.99 5.59
C SER A 65 25.27 7.07 6.28
N SER A 66 26.07 6.41 5.44
CA SER A 66 27.34 5.73 5.73
C SER A 66 27.30 4.41 6.53
N LEU A 67 27.07 3.30 5.81
CA LEU A 67 27.98 2.16 5.89
C LEU A 67 28.40 1.72 4.48
N SER A 68 28.94 2.67 3.71
CA SER A 68 29.74 2.34 2.53
C SER A 68 31.16 2.01 3.02
N THR A 69 31.42 0.75 3.35
CA THR A 69 32.79 0.28 3.52
C THR A 69 33.29 -0.24 2.18
N SER A 70 34.20 0.53 1.62
CA SER A 70 34.97 0.31 0.41
C SER A 70 35.77 -0.99 0.41
N SER A 71 35.71 -1.74 -0.68
CA SER A 71 36.89 -2.42 -1.22
C SER A 71 36.73 -2.69 -2.72
N SER A 72 37.70 -2.14 -3.46
CA SER A 72 37.84 -1.97 -4.90
C SER A 72 37.98 -3.29 -5.71
N PRO A 73 38.04 -3.23 -7.07
CA PRO A 73 37.78 -4.35 -7.97
C PRO A 73 39.03 -5.21 -8.23
N SER A 74 38.83 -6.44 -8.71
CA SER A 74 39.89 -7.28 -9.29
C SER A 74 39.39 -7.95 -10.58
N PRO A 75 40.06 -7.77 -11.73
CA PRO A 75 39.77 -8.51 -12.95
C PRO A 75 40.60 -9.80 -12.99
N LEU A 76 40.10 -10.84 -13.66
CA LEU A 76 40.84 -11.76 -14.53
C LEU A 76 39.89 -12.84 -15.10
N SER A 77 40.00 -13.03 -16.42
CA SER A 77 39.33 -13.96 -17.37
C SER A 77 39.42 -15.45 -16.95
N SER A 78 38.73 -16.46 -17.49
CA SER A 78 37.97 -16.76 -18.73
C SER A 78 37.25 -18.11 -18.49
N SER A 79 36.03 -18.36 -18.96
CA SER A 79 35.75 -19.09 -20.22
C SER A 79 34.22 -19.32 -20.38
N THR A 80 33.72 -19.12 -21.59
CA THR A 80 32.37 -19.37 -22.13
C THR A 80 32.20 -20.85 -22.56
N PRO A 81 31.08 -21.35 -23.16
CA PRO A 81 29.80 -20.75 -23.62
C PRO A 81 28.54 -21.55 -23.09
N LEU A 82 27.25 -21.29 -23.37
CA LEU A 82 26.54 -21.04 -24.63
C LEU A 82 25.01 -20.81 -24.40
N SER A 83 24.44 -19.83 -25.11
CA SER A 83 23.03 -19.63 -25.61
C SER A 83 21.85 -19.49 -24.62
N SER A 84 20.84 -18.62 -24.84
CA SER A 84 20.31 -18.02 -26.08
C SER A 84 19.74 -16.61 -25.85
N GLN A 85 20.08 -15.66 -26.74
CA GLN A 85 19.48 -14.33 -26.83
C GLN A 85 18.34 -14.32 -27.85
N THR A 86 17.25 -13.63 -27.51
CA THR A 86 16.55 -12.70 -28.42
C THR A 86 16.12 -11.52 -27.57
N GLY A 87 16.80 -10.39 -27.73
CA GLY A 87 16.48 -9.13 -27.07
C GLY A 87 15.62 -8.22 -27.95
N THR A 88 14.92 -7.26 -27.35
CA THR A 88 14.70 -5.91 -27.87
C THR A 88 13.93 -5.07 -26.85
N GLY A 89 14.40 -3.86 -26.56
CA GLY A 89 13.58 -2.82 -25.92
C GLY A 89 14.10 -2.25 -24.61
N SER A 90 15.10 -1.39 -24.70
CA SER A 90 15.48 -0.39 -23.69
C SER A 90 14.28 0.51 -23.38
N ASP A 91 13.90 0.62 -22.11
CA ASP A 91 13.42 1.89 -21.57
C ASP A 91 13.68 1.92 -20.05
N SER A 92 14.82 2.50 -19.67
CA SER A 92 15.05 2.92 -18.30
C SER A 92 14.12 4.10 -18.02
N LEU A 93 12.94 3.81 -17.50
CA LEU A 93 12.15 4.82 -16.83
C LEU A 93 12.85 5.14 -15.51
N GLU A 94 13.65 6.21 -15.55
CA GLU A 94 14.11 6.96 -14.38
C GLU A 94 12.92 7.18 -13.44
N ARG A 95 12.81 6.33 -12.41
CA ARG A 95 11.83 6.49 -11.36
C ARG A 95 12.34 7.65 -10.51
N PRO A 96 11.62 8.77 -10.39
CA PRO A 96 12.09 9.87 -9.56
C PRO A 96 12.25 9.34 -8.13
N ASP A 97 13.46 9.46 -7.61
CA ASP A 97 13.86 9.11 -6.26
C ASP A 97 12.94 9.79 -5.24
N ALA A 98 11.89 9.09 -4.81
CA ALA A 98 11.21 9.35 -3.56
C ALA A 98 11.97 8.55 -2.49
N GLY A 99 13.16 9.03 -2.14
CA GLY A 99 14.11 8.37 -1.25
C GLY A 99 13.65 8.28 0.21
N GLY A 100 12.52 7.64 0.48
CA GLY A 100 12.08 7.21 1.82
C GLY A 100 11.84 5.71 1.79
N GLY A 101 12.68 4.94 2.48
CA GLY A 101 12.54 3.48 2.54
C GLY A 101 11.15 3.11 3.05
N SER A 102 10.39 2.33 2.27
CA SER A 102 9.24 1.62 2.83
C SER A 102 9.77 0.61 3.85
N PHE A 103 9.02 0.36 4.92
CA PHE A 103 9.27 -0.85 5.70
C PHE A 103 8.97 -2.07 4.84
N ASP A 104 9.67 -3.18 5.06
CA ASP A 104 9.47 -4.45 4.34
C ASP A 104 8.20 -5.21 4.77
N PHE A 105 7.35 -4.58 5.57
CA PHE A 105 6.13 -5.19 6.09
C PHE A 105 4.92 -4.27 5.96
N CYS A 106 3.74 -4.89 5.90
CA CYS A 106 2.46 -4.25 6.09
C CYS A 106 1.64 -5.03 7.13
N LEU A 107 0.77 -4.32 7.85
CA LEU A 107 -0.18 -4.94 8.78
C LEU A 107 -1.56 -4.98 8.10
N SER A 108 -2.20 -6.15 8.09
CA SER A 108 -3.57 -6.30 7.62
C SER A 108 -4.50 -6.60 8.80
N LEU A 109 -5.54 -5.78 8.95
CA LEU A 109 -6.58 -5.95 9.96
C LEU A 109 -7.91 -6.28 9.26
N TYR A 110 -8.53 -7.36 9.71
CA TYR A 110 -9.84 -7.80 9.25
C TYR A 110 -10.88 -7.56 10.36
N ALA A 111 -12.04 -7.02 9.99
CA ALA A 111 -13.17 -6.85 10.90
C ALA A 111 -14.41 -7.54 10.33
N TRP A 112 -15.18 -8.19 11.19
CA TRP A 112 -16.37 -8.98 10.83
C TRP A 112 -17.57 -8.46 11.61
N LYS A 113 -18.76 -8.58 11.04
CA LYS A 113 -20.00 -8.28 11.77
C LYS A 113 -20.34 -9.50 12.64
N VAL A 114 -20.56 -9.29 13.94
CA VAL A 114 -21.14 -10.30 14.83
C VAL A 114 -22.65 -10.07 14.80
N GLU A 115 -23.41 -11.11 14.48
CA GLU A 115 -24.87 -11.07 14.38
C GLU A 115 -25.53 -11.26 15.76
#